data_AF-A0A1M6S3W5-F1
#
_entry.id   AF-A0A1M6S3W5-F1
#
_cell.length_a   1.000
_cell.length_b   1.000
_cell.length_c   1.000
_cell.angle_alpha   90.00
_cell.angle_beta   90.00
_cell.angle_gamma   90.00
#
_symmetry.space_group_name_H-M   'P 1'
#
loop_
_entity.id
_entity.type
_entity.pdbx_description
1 polymer ?
#
loop_
_entity_poly.entity_id
_entity_poly.type
_entity_poly.pdbx_seq_one_letter_code
_entity_poly.pdbx_strand_id
1 'polypeptide(L)'
;MGPFRKKLQTSLQNETGQVLTEFALVVVFILGIVGIIYNSGLDLHSQTLYEKVVSYLQGTPTYSQAVSTYGTISNEELRKIDNNERIVMDQTALENLARAFLGKNKETIRSMLDNTGTNIDSGFAAYNPNKGLSQCMLLFDYYIKNTGDGENAQVKTKFDNAKAHPQDIINWMQGNYTEQNTNDKSMTSNSRYFFSDDLIDPSGVLHDEEHEAGEYAVSVRCAFTWDSNQNATSVRIWATRNKKKNNTNPVEWLRYEADGMFDIIVQ
;
A
#
# COMPACT_ATOMS: atom_id res chain seq x y z
N MET A 1 18.39 -23.32 10.04
CA MET A 1 17.37 -23.63 11.08
C MET A 1 17.99 -23.57 12.49
N GLY A 2 18.19 -22.39 13.08
CA GLY A 2 19.02 -22.26 14.31
C GLY A 2 18.53 -21.33 15.44
N PRO A 3 17.77 -20.23 15.19
CA PRO A 3 17.41 -19.30 16.27
C PRO A 3 15.98 -19.45 16.82
N PHE A 4 15.01 -19.90 16.00
CA PHE A 4 13.59 -19.99 16.37
C PHE A 4 13.31 -21.12 17.38
N ARG A 5 13.90 -22.31 17.16
CA ARG A 5 13.77 -23.45 18.09
C ARG A 5 14.33 -23.16 19.49
N LYS A 6 15.43 -22.39 19.58
CA LYS A 6 16.04 -22.04 20.88
C LYS A 6 15.14 -21.09 21.67
N LYS A 7 14.59 -20.04 21.05
CA LYS A 7 13.59 -19.16 21.69
C LYS A 7 12.35 -19.94 22.14
N LEU A 8 11.86 -20.87 21.31
CA LEU A 8 10.71 -21.70 21.64
C LEU A 8 10.95 -22.61 22.86
N GLN A 9 12.14 -23.22 22.94
CA GLN A 9 12.51 -24.05 24.10
C GLN A 9 12.73 -23.22 25.38
N THR A 10 13.32 -22.03 25.27
CA THR A 10 13.52 -21.16 26.44
C THR A 10 12.21 -20.59 26.97
N SER A 11 11.24 -20.27 26.10
CA SER A 11 9.92 -19.78 26.52
C SER A 11 9.00 -20.89 27.06
N LEU A 12 9.12 -22.13 26.59
CA LEU A 12 8.34 -23.26 27.12
C LEU A 12 8.80 -23.73 28.51
N GLN A 13 10.03 -23.42 28.91
CA GLN A 13 10.61 -23.94 30.15
C GLN A 13 10.37 -23.06 31.38
N ASN A 14 9.94 -21.80 31.24
CA ASN A 14 9.92 -20.86 32.38
C ASN A 14 8.55 -20.31 32.83
N GLU A 15 7.44 -20.43 32.09
CA GLU A 15 6.11 -19.96 32.59
C GLU A 15 4.95 -20.80 32.02
N THR A 16 4.51 -21.83 32.76
CA THR A 16 3.79 -22.97 32.18
C THR A 16 2.27 -23.02 32.39
N GLY A 17 1.61 -21.92 32.73
CA GLY A 17 0.14 -21.91 32.89
C GLY A 17 -0.57 -20.86 32.04
N GLN A 18 -0.17 -19.60 32.21
CA GLN A 18 -0.89 -18.46 31.66
C GLN A 18 -0.65 -18.28 30.15
N VAL A 19 0.59 -18.43 29.68
CA VAL A 19 0.93 -18.29 28.26
C VAL A 19 0.27 -19.38 27.40
N LEU A 20 0.19 -20.62 27.90
CA LEU A 20 -0.49 -21.72 27.20
C LEU A 20 -2.01 -21.48 27.15
N THR A 21 -2.58 -20.93 28.23
CA THR A 21 -4.01 -20.63 28.34
C THR A 21 -4.40 -19.44 27.45
N GLU A 22 -3.58 -18.39 27.40
CA GLU A 22 -3.75 -17.26 26.48
C GLU A 22 -3.64 -17.71 25.02
N PHE A 23 -2.66 -18.58 24.70
CA PHE A 23 -2.53 -19.12 23.34
C PHE A 23 -3.69 -20.03 22.94
N ALA A 24 -4.18 -20.86 23.87
CA ALA A 24 -5.38 -21.68 23.65
C ALA A 24 -6.63 -20.82 23.47
N LEU A 25 -6.79 -19.74 24.24
CA LEU A 25 -7.87 -18.78 24.09
C LEU A 25 -7.84 -18.08 22.73
N VAL A 26 -6.65 -17.68 22.26
CA VAL A 26 -6.47 -17.09 20.92
C VAL A 26 -6.84 -18.10 19.83
N VAL A 27 -6.39 -19.35 19.94
CA VAL A 27 -6.72 -20.40 18.96
C VAL A 27 -8.22 -20.72 18.95
N VAL A 28 -8.87 -20.83 20.12
CA VAL A 28 -10.31 -21.09 20.22
C VAL A 28 -11.12 -19.91 19.69
N PHE A 29 -10.70 -18.67 19.96
CA PHE A 29 -11.31 -17.47 19.41
C PHE A 29 -11.20 -17.43 17.87
N ILE A 30 -10.04 -17.77 17.33
CA ILE A 30 -9.80 -17.85 15.89
C ILE A 30 -10.66 -18.93 15.23
N LEU A 31 -10.71 -20.14 15.80
CA LEU A 31 -11.56 -21.22 15.27
C LEU A 31 -13.05 -20.85 15.35
N GLY A 32 -13.46 -20.10 16.37
CA GLY A 32 -14.81 -19.55 16.49
C GLY A 32 -15.14 -18.55 15.38
N ILE A 33 -14.23 -17.62 15.08
CA ILE A 33 -14.38 -16.66 13.97
C ILE A 33 -14.42 -17.39 12.63
N VAL A 34 -13.52 -18.36 12.40
CA VAL A 34 -13.47 -19.15 11.16
C VAL A 34 -14.77 -19.96 10.97
N GLY A 35 -15.31 -20.56 12.04
CA GLY A 35 -16.58 -21.29 11.97
C GLY A 35 -17.79 -20.40 11.66
N ILE A 36 -17.78 -19.16 12.16
CA ILE A 36 -18.82 -18.16 11.85
C ILE A 36 -18.70 -17.68 10.39
N ILE A 37 -17.47 -17.49 9.90
CA ILE A 37 -17.18 -17.03 8.54
C ILE A 37 -17.54 -18.10 7.49
N TYR A 38 -17.20 -19.37 7.74
CA TYR A 38 -17.44 -20.46 6.79
C TYR A 38 -18.94 -20.74 6.55
N ASN A 39 -19.79 -20.45 7.54
CA ASN A 39 -21.24 -20.65 7.45
C ASN A 39 -22.05 -19.43 7.00
N SER A 40 -21.44 -18.25 6.83
CA SER A 40 -22.20 -16.99 6.66
C SER A 40 -22.23 -16.42 5.24
N GLY A 41 -21.58 -17.03 4.24
CA GLY A 41 -21.68 -16.59 2.84
C GLY A 41 -21.20 -15.14 2.60
N LEU A 42 -20.34 -14.60 3.47
CA LEU A 42 -19.82 -13.24 3.40
C LEU A 42 -18.54 -13.22 2.56
N ASP A 43 -18.69 -12.98 1.26
CA ASP A 43 -17.63 -13.11 0.25
C ASP A 43 -17.06 -11.73 -0.14
N LEU A 44 -16.11 -11.24 0.67
CA LEU A 44 -14.98 -10.32 0.36
C LEU A 44 -14.31 -9.89 1.67
N HIS A 45 -15.13 -9.40 2.62
CA HIS A 45 -14.67 -8.90 3.93
C HIS A 45 -14.02 -9.99 4.79
N SER A 46 -14.50 -11.22 4.65
CA SER A 46 -14.01 -12.41 5.33
C SER A 46 -12.63 -12.85 4.83
N GLN A 47 -12.34 -12.64 3.55
CA GLN A 47 -11.05 -13.01 2.94
C GLN A 47 -9.95 -12.07 3.49
N THR A 48 -10.24 -10.77 3.57
CA THR A 48 -9.35 -9.78 4.18
C THR A 48 -9.09 -10.07 5.66
N LEU A 49 -10.10 -10.53 6.41
CA LEU A 49 -9.95 -10.96 7.81
C LEU A 49 -9.11 -12.23 7.94
N TYR A 50 -9.33 -13.21 7.06
CA TYR A 50 -8.55 -14.44 7.00
C TYR A 50 -7.07 -14.16 6.68
N GLU A 51 -6.77 -13.32 5.70
CA GLU A 51 -5.41 -12.93 5.35
C GLU A 51 -4.72 -12.14 6.48
N LYS A 52 -5.46 -11.24 7.15
CA LYS A 52 -4.97 -10.53 8.34
C LYS A 52 -4.65 -11.50 9.48
N VAL A 53 -5.43 -12.58 9.65
CA VAL A 53 -5.15 -13.63 10.66
C VAL A 53 -4.00 -14.55 10.25
N VAL A 54 -3.92 -14.97 8.99
CA VAL A 54 -2.84 -15.83 8.48
C VAL A 54 -1.50 -15.09 8.50
N SER A 55 -1.47 -13.81 8.12
CA SER A 55 -0.28 -12.96 8.21
C SER A 55 0.21 -12.78 9.64
N TYR A 56 -0.72 -12.60 10.59
CA TYR A 56 -0.43 -12.53 12.02
C TYR A 56 0.18 -13.84 12.54
N LEU A 57 -0.35 -15.00 12.12
CA LEU A 57 0.15 -16.32 12.51
C LEU A 57 1.49 -16.69 11.85
N GLN A 58 1.77 -16.18 10.64
CA GLN A 58 3.01 -16.46 9.90
C GLN A 58 4.13 -15.43 10.15
N GLY A 59 3.87 -14.36 10.90
CA GLY A 59 4.89 -13.39 11.33
C GLY A 59 5.52 -12.60 10.18
N THR A 60 4.88 -12.51 9.02
CA THR A 60 5.35 -11.77 7.85
C THR A 60 4.24 -10.84 7.38
N PRO A 61 4.48 -9.53 7.18
CA PRO A 61 3.50 -8.67 6.53
C PRO A 61 3.25 -9.22 5.12
N THR A 62 2.01 -9.63 4.82
CA THR A 62 1.60 -10.26 3.56
C THR A 62 2.11 -9.52 2.32
N TYR A 63 2.19 -8.20 2.42
CA TYR A 63 2.63 -7.35 1.31
C TYR A 63 4.12 -7.47 0.96
N SER A 64 5.02 -7.61 1.94
CA SER A 64 6.46 -7.75 1.66
C SER A 64 6.75 -9.04 0.90
N GLN A 65 5.99 -10.11 1.17
CA GLN A 65 6.09 -11.36 0.44
C GLN A 65 5.54 -11.22 -1.00
N ALA A 66 4.44 -10.49 -1.18
CA ALA A 66 3.89 -10.19 -2.50
C ALA A 66 4.89 -9.42 -3.37
N VAL A 67 5.57 -8.40 -2.84
CA VAL A 67 6.64 -7.68 -3.55
C VAL A 67 7.80 -8.61 -3.93
N SER A 68 8.19 -9.52 -3.05
CA SER A 68 9.25 -10.50 -3.35
C SER A 68 8.84 -11.49 -4.46
N THR A 69 7.57 -11.90 -4.47
CA THR A 69 7.06 -12.95 -5.36
C THR A 69 6.65 -12.40 -6.73
N TYR A 70 6.00 -11.24 -6.75
CA TYR A 70 5.34 -10.67 -7.93
C TYR A 70 5.98 -9.35 -8.40
N GLY A 71 6.92 -8.81 -7.63
CA GLY A 71 7.57 -7.54 -7.93
C GLY A 71 8.31 -7.52 -9.27
N THR A 72 8.86 -8.66 -9.69
CA THR A 72 9.82 -8.73 -10.80
C THR A 72 9.33 -9.56 -11.99
N ILE A 73 8.21 -10.27 -11.87
CA ILE A 73 7.63 -11.07 -12.96
C ILE A 73 6.97 -10.18 -14.01
N SER A 74 6.73 -10.71 -15.22
CA SER A 74 6.09 -9.96 -16.31
C SER A 74 4.62 -9.64 -16.03
N ASN A 75 4.02 -8.69 -16.75
CA ASN A 75 2.58 -8.45 -16.62
C ASN A 75 1.79 -9.67 -17.12
N GLU A 76 2.27 -10.35 -18.16
CA GLU A 76 1.67 -11.58 -18.68
C GLU A 76 1.62 -12.68 -17.61
N GLU A 77 2.70 -12.88 -16.85
CA GLU A 77 2.74 -13.86 -15.77
C GLU A 77 1.86 -13.45 -14.60
N LEU A 78 1.90 -12.17 -14.21
CA LEU A 78 1.10 -11.65 -13.10
C LEU A 78 -0.41 -11.73 -13.37
N ARG A 79 -0.83 -11.52 -14.62
CA ARG A 79 -2.26 -11.62 -15.04
C ARG A 79 -2.83 -13.03 -14.93
N LYS A 80 -2.00 -14.05 -14.68
CA LYS A 80 -2.47 -15.41 -14.35
C LYS A 80 -2.99 -15.52 -12.91
N ILE A 81 -2.73 -14.52 -12.08
CA ILE A 81 -3.26 -14.38 -10.71
C ILE A 81 -4.56 -13.58 -10.78
N ASP A 82 -5.55 -13.99 -9.98
CA ASP A 82 -6.84 -13.31 -9.89
C ASP A 82 -6.63 -11.81 -9.59
N ASN A 83 -7.29 -10.94 -10.37
CA ASN A 83 -7.21 -9.50 -10.16
C ASN A 83 -7.75 -9.08 -8.79
N ASN A 84 -8.74 -9.79 -8.24
CA ASN A 84 -9.25 -9.51 -6.91
C ASN A 84 -8.19 -9.73 -5.82
N GLU A 85 -7.43 -10.83 -5.92
CA GLU A 85 -6.30 -11.10 -5.02
C GLU A 85 -5.24 -9.97 -5.13
N ARG A 86 -4.96 -9.50 -6.34
CA ARG A 86 -4.02 -8.41 -6.60
C ARG A 86 -4.52 -7.06 -6.06
N ILE A 87 -5.82 -6.76 -6.18
CA ILE A 87 -6.46 -5.58 -5.58
C ILE A 87 -6.30 -5.60 -4.06
N VAL A 88 -6.51 -6.74 -3.40
CA VAL A 88 -6.36 -6.85 -1.93
C VAL A 88 -4.92 -6.59 -1.49
N MET A 89 -3.93 -7.04 -2.27
CA MET A 89 -2.52 -6.70 -2.02
C MET A 89 -2.27 -5.19 -2.13
N ASP A 90 -2.81 -4.54 -3.15
CA ASP A 90 -2.66 -3.09 -3.35
C ASP A 90 -3.36 -2.29 -2.25
N GLN A 91 -4.57 -2.71 -1.84
CA GLN A 91 -5.27 -2.16 -0.68
C GLN A 91 -4.43 -2.30 0.59
N THR A 92 -3.80 -3.45 0.80
CA THR A 92 -2.91 -3.68 1.96
C THR A 92 -1.72 -2.71 1.95
N ALA A 93 -1.12 -2.46 0.78
CA ALA A 93 -0.03 -1.49 0.64
C ALA A 93 -0.47 -0.07 1.06
N LEU A 94 -1.66 0.34 0.60
CA LEU A 94 -2.24 1.65 0.91
C LEU A 94 -2.66 1.74 2.39
N GLU A 95 -3.25 0.70 2.96
CA GLU A 95 -3.57 0.62 4.39
C GLU A 95 -2.31 0.75 5.25
N ASN A 96 -1.23 0.02 4.92
CA ASN A 96 0.04 0.11 5.64
C ASN A 96 0.64 1.52 5.54
N LEU A 97 0.61 2.11 4.35
CA LEU A 97 1.07 3.49 4.14
C LEU A 97 0.25 4.49 4.98
N ALA A 98 -1.07 4.34 5.06
CA ALA A 98 -1.92 5.17 5.91
C ALA A 98 -1.64 4.97 7.41
N ARG A 99 -1.39 3.73 7.85
CA ARG A 99 -1.01 3.40 9.23
C ARG A 99 0.29 4.06 9.66
N ALA A 100 1.20 4.37 8.74
CA ALA A 100 2.42 5.11 9.06
C ALA A 100 2.15 6.49 9.68
N PHE A 101 0.98 7.09 9.42
CA PHE A 101 0.61 8.41 9.93
C PHE A 101 -0.38 8.39 11.09
N LEU A 102 -1.12 7.30 11.27
CA LEU A 102 -2.19 7.20 12.28
C LEU A 102 -1.64 7.44 13.70
N GLY A 103 -2.35 8.24 14.49
CA GLY A 103 -1.99 8.59 15.87
C GLY A 103 -0.82 9.56 16.01
N LYS A 104 -0.10 9.90 14.93
CA LYS A 104 0.97 10.90 14.95
C LYS A 104 0.39 12.30 14.91
N ASN A 105 1.06 13.25 15.55
CA ASN A 105 0.69 14.64 15.47
C ASN A 105 1.09 15.24 14.11
N LYS A 106 0.44 16.36 13.75
CA LYS A 106 0.66 17.06 12.49
C LYS A 106 2.12 17.46 12.24
N GLU A 107 2.86 17.82 13.28
CA GLU A 107 4.28 18.21 13.17
C GLU A 107 5.19 17.01 12.86
N THR A 108 4.93 15.86 13.49
CA THR A 108 5.65 14.61 13.20
C THR A 108 5.36 14.13 11.78
N ILE A 109 4.10 14.17 11.33
CA ILE A 109 3.79 13.80 9.94
C ILE A 109 4.47 14.78 8.98
N ARG A 110 4.56 16.06 9.34
CA ARG A 110 5.31 17.04 8.54
C ARG A 110 6.79 16.69 8.43
N SER A 111 7.46 16.30 9.52
CA SER A 111 8.88 15.90 9.44
C SER A 111 9.08 14.62 8.63
N MET A 112 8.12 13.68 8.67
CA MET A 112 8.16 12.46 7.85
C MET A 112 8.02 12.75 6.35
N LEU A 113 7.14 13.67 5.99
CA LEU A 113 6.75 13.95 4.59
C LEU A 113 7.52 15.10 3.96
N ASP A 114 8.21 15.94 4.73
CA ASP A 114 8.99 17.01 4.16
C ASP A 114 10.13 17.47 5.09
N ASN A 115 11.33 16.99 4.79
CA ASN A 115 12.56 17.40 5.47
C ASN A 115 13.07 18.79 5.02
N THR A 116 12.45 19.42 4.01
CA THR A 116 12.93 20.69 3.42
C THR A 116 12.25 21.95 3.93
N GLY A 117 11.34 21.83 4.92
CA GLY A 117 10.70 23.00 5.56
C GLY A 117 9.70 23.76 4.69
N THR A 118 9.21 23.16 3.61
CA THR A 118 8.17 23.75 2.76
C THR A 118 6.80 23.62 3.42
N ASN A 119 5.93 24.60 3.22
CA ASN A 119 4.65 24.69 3.91
C ASN A 119 3.63 23.70 3.29
N ILE A 120 3.64 22.44 3.73
CA ILE A 120 2.73 21.37 3.27
C ILE A 120 1.30 21.48 3.83
N ASP A 121 0.97 22.56 4.54
CA ASP A 121 -0.27 22.69 5.31
C ASP A 121 -1.55 22.60 4.47
N SER A 122 -1.49 22.96 3.18
CA SER A 122 -2.60 22.79 2.24
C SER A 122 -2.95 21.31 1.98
N GLY A 123 -2.01 20.39 2.17
CA GLY A 123 -2.20 18.96 2.01
C GLY A 123 -2.86 18.28 3.21
N PHE A 124 -2.89 18.92 4.39
CA PHE A 124 -3.51 18.37 5.60
C PHE A 124 -5.02 18.62 5.71
N ALA A 125 -5.64 19.08 4.62
CA ALA A 125 -7.07 19.27 4.54
C ALA A 125 -7.82 17.93 4.60
N ALA A 126 -8.97 17.95 5.28
CA ALA A 126 -9.93 16.85 5.24
C ALA A 126 -10.46 16.66 3.81
N TYR A 127 -10.82 15.42 3.49
CA TYR A 127 -11.37 15.08 2.18
C TYR A 127 -12.72 15.78 1.94
N ASN A 128 -12.93 16.30 0.73
CA ASN A 128 -14.19 16.90 0.30
C ASN A 128 -14.67 16.25 -1.02
N PRO A 129 -15.77 15.46 -1.02
CA PRO A 129 -16.23 14.76 -2.22
C PRO A 129 -16.52 15.69 -3.41
N ASN A 130 -16.87 16.95 -3.16
CA ASN A 130 -17.17 17.93 -4.22
C ASN A 130 -15.93 18.46 -4.95
N LYS A 131 -14.71 18.20 -4.46
CA LYS A 131 -13.46 18.69 -5.06
C LYS A 131 -12.78 17.64 -5.95
N GLY A 132 -13.35 16.45 -6.08
CA GLY A 132 -12.79 15.37 -6.92
C GLY A 132 -11.45 14.81 -6.42
N LEU A 133 -10.75 14.06 -7.26
CA LEU A 133 -9.60 13.24 -6.86
C LEU A 133 -8.25 13.99 -6.78
N SER A 134 -8.18 15.24 -7.23
CA SER A 134 -6.95 16.04 -7.28
C SER A 134 -6.65 16.79 -5.98
N GLN A 135 -7.53 16.70 -4.98
CA GLN A 135 -7.40 17.36 -3.69
C GLN A 135 -6.38 16.70 -2.76
N CYS A 136 -6.15 17.35 -1.61
CA CYS A 136 -5.31 16.90 -0.50
C CYS A 136 -3.86 16.60 -0.90
N MET A 137 -3.14 15.84 -0.08
CA MET A 137 -1.71 15.66 -0.24
C MET A 137 -1.41 14.58 -1.28
N LEU A 138 -0.65 14.93 -2.31
CA LEU A 138 0.05 13.95 -3.15
C LEU A 138 1.25 13.41 -2.37
N LEU A 139 1.29 12.10 -2.14
CA LEU A 139 2.41 11.43 -1.47
C LEU A 139 3.54 11.10 -2.44
N PHE A 140 3.20 10.57 -3.62
CA PHE A 140 4.13 10.29 -4.71
C PHE A 140 3.37 9.99 -6.00
N ASP A 141 4.09 10.12 -7.12
CA ASP A 141 3.73 9.54 -8.41
C ASP A 141 4.59 8.29 -8.66
N TYR A 142 3.96 7.26 -9.21
CA TYR A 142 4.54 5.97 -9.49
C TYR A 142 4.39 5.64 -10.97
N TYR A 143 5.52 5.54 -11.67
CA TYR A 143 5.58 5.31 -13.11
C TYR A 143 6.09 3.91 -13.39
N ILE A 144 5.36 3.15 -14.21
CA ILE A 144 5.89 1.95 -14.85
C ILE A 144 6.69 2.41 -16.09
N LYS A 145 8.02 2.23 -16.06
CA LYS A 145 8.93 2.57 -17.17
C LYS A 145 9.15 1.41 -18.12
N ASN A 146 9.02 0.18 -17.62
CA ASN A 146 9.01 -1.04 -18.40
C ASN A 146 8.17 -2.08 -17.63
N THR A 147 7.26 -2.78 -18.31
CA THR A 147 6.40 -3.82 -17.74
C THR A 147 7.10 -5.16 -17.57
N GLY A 148 8.28 -5.32 -18.19
CA GLY A 148 9.00 -6.60 -18.26
C GLY A 148 8.45 -7.55 -19.32
N ASP A 149 7.53 -7.11 -20.18
CA ASP A 149 7.06 -7.90 -21.32
C ASP A 149 8.02 -7.69 -22.52
N GLY A 150 8.41 -8.76 -23.23
CA GLY A 150 9.27 -8.70 -24.42
C GLY A 150 10.80 -8.79 -24.18
N GLU A 151 11.61 -8.41 -25.19
CA GLU A 151 13.07 -8.53 -25.13
C GLU A 151 13.68 -7.52 -24.13
N ASN A 152 14.45 -8.03 -23.15
CA ASN A 152 14.98 -7.33 -21.95
C ASN A 152 14.01 -7.24 -20.75
N ALA A 153 13.22 -8.32 -20.54
CA ALA A 153 12.17 -8.55 -19.54
C ALA A 153 12.50 -8.24 -18.07
N GLN A 154 12.69 -6.98 -17.72
CA GLN A 154 12.72 -6.51 -16.34
C GLN A 154 11.68 -5.43 -16.13
N VAL A 155 10.87 -5.63 -15.10
CA VAL A 155 9.99 -4.60 -14.55
C VAL A 155 10.86 -3.43 -14.09
N LYS A 156 10.58 -2.22 -14.57
CA LYS A 156 11.26 -1.01 -14.12
C LYS A 156 10.25 0.05 -13.75
N THR A 157 10.43 0.62 -12.57
CA THR A 157 9.47 1.57 -11.99
C THR A 157 10.20 2.78 -11.44
N LYS A 158 9.54 3.93 -11.46
CA LYS A 158 10.11 5.20 -10.97
C LYS A 158 9.13 5.84 -9.99
N PHE A 159 9.61 6.14 -8.79
CA PHE A 159 8.98 7.06 -7.85
C PHE A 159 9.42 8.48 -8.20
N ASP A 160 8.46 9.39 -8.32
CA ASP A 160 8.66 10.82 -8.57
C ASP A 160 7.67 11.64 -7.74
N ASN A 161 7.87 12.96 -7.68
CA ASN A 161 7.04 13.88 -6.89
C ASN A 161 6.81 13.43 -5.44
N ALA A 162 7.73 12.62 -4.90
CA ALA A 162 7.57 12.01 -3.59
C ALA A 162 7.74 13.05 -2.48
N LYS A 163 6.91 12.94 -1.45
CA LYS A 163 7.00 13.79 -0.25
C LYS A 163 8.08 13.27 0.68
N ALA A 164 8.01 11.99 1.01
CA ALA A 164 9.06 11.28 1.73
C ALA A 164 10.05 10.63 0.76
N HIS A 165 11.19 10.17 1.30
CA HIS A 165 12.14 9.38 0.53
C HIS A 165 11.45 8.09 0.01
N PRO A 166 11.61 7.72 -1.28
CA PRO A 166 10.91 6.56 -1.84
C PRO A 166 11.17 5.24 -1.12
N GLN A 167 12.36 5.04 -0.54
CA GLN A 167 12.62 3.83 0.25
C GLN A 167 11.78 3.78 1.53
N ASP A 168 11.53 4.93 2.16
CA ASP A 168 10.66 4.99 3.35
C ASP A 168 9.23 4.68 2.96
N ILE A 169 8.75 5.26 1.85
CA ILE A 169 7.43 4.95 1.29
C ILE A 169 7.29 3.43 1.05
N ILE A 170 8.29 2.78 0.46
CA ILE A 170 8.29 1.33 0.24
C ILE A 170 8.27 0.57 1.57
N ASN A 171 9.11 0.95 2.52
CA ASN A 171 9.13 0.33 3.84
C ASN A 171 7.75 0.47 4.50
N TRP A 172 7.12 1.63 4.42
CA TRP A 172 5.79 1.89 4.97
C TRP A 172 4.70 1.08 4.27
N MET A 173 4.72 0.95 2.94
CA MET A 173 3.81 0.06 2.20
C MET A 173 3.97 -1.42 2.64
N GLN A 174 5.18 -1.81 3.02
CA GLN A 174 5.49 -3.15 3.55
C GLN A 174 5.19 -3.29 5.06
N GLY A 175 4.71 -2.25 5.72
CA GLY A 175 4.42 -2.24 7.16
C GLY A 175 5.63 -2.02 8.08
N ASN A 176 6.78 -1.65 7.51
CA ASN A 176 7.99 -1.30 8.25
C ASN A 176 8.13 0.24 8.35
N TYR A 177 7.85 0.81 9.53
CA TYR A 177 7.79 2.27 9.72
C TYR A 177 9.12 2.93 10.07
N THR A 178 10.21 2.48 9.43
CA THR A 178 11.52 3.13 9.55
C THR A 178 11.63 4.36 8.66
N GLU A 179 12.42 5.35 9.09
CA GLU A 179 12.64 6.61 8.39
C GLU A 179 14.12 6.76 8.03
N GLN A 180 14.43 7.15 6.80
CA GLN A 180 15.77 7.47 6.34
C GLN A 180 15.92 8.99 6.25
N ASN A 181 17.02 9.50 6.79
CA ASN A 181 17.27 10.95 6.81
C ASN A 181 18.00 11.38 5.52
N THR A 182 17.28 11.41 4.40
CA THR A 182 17.82 11.72 3.07
C THR A 182 16.88 12.65 2.31
N ASN A 183 17.47 13.47 1.44
CA ASN A 183 16.77 14.49 0.67
C ASN A 183 16.42 14.03 -0.77
N ASP A 184 16.77 12.79 -1.16
CA ASP A 184 16.40 12.29 -2.48
C ASP A 184 14.90 11.97 -2.53
N LYS A 185 14.18 12.62 -3.45
CA LYS A 185 12.72 12.48 -3.60
C LYS A 185 12.36 11.71 -4.88
N SER A 186 13.34 11.02 -5.47
CA SER A 186 13.15 10.20 -6.65
C SER A 186 13.90 8.88 -6.53
N MET A 187 13.36 7.80 -7.11
CA MET A 187 14.03 6.51 -7.12
C MET A 187 13.56 5.69 -8.30
N THR A 188 14.49 4.98 -8.96
CA THR A 188 14.14 3.93 -9.92
C THR A 188 14.37 2.56 -9.28
N SER A 189 13.43 1.64 -9.45
CA SER A 189 13.48 0.27 -8.95
C SER A 189 13.30 -0.73 -10.08
N ASN A 190 13.92 -1.90 -9.95
CA ASN A 190 13.73 -3.03 -10.86
C ASN A 190 12.58 -3.95 -10.38
N SER A 191 11.59 -3.38 -9.69
CA SER A 191 10.45 -4.09 -9.12
C SER A 191 9.21 -3.21 -9.16
N ARG A 192 8.03 -3.85 -9.22
CA ARG A 192 6.74 -3.20 -8.98
C ARG A 192 6.31 -3.26 -7.52
N TYR A 193 5.42 -2.34 -7.16
CA TYR A 193 4.83 -2.22 -5.81
C TYR A 193 3.33 -1.97 -5.87
N PHE A 194 2.70 -2.29 -6.99
CA PHE A 194 1.26 -2.45 -7.15
C PHE A 194 1.03 -3.56 -8.18
N PHE A 195 -0.11 -4.26 -8.08
CA PHE A 195 -0.35 -5.55 -8.75
C PHE A 195 -1.68 -5.63 -9.50
N SER A 196 -2.68 -4.82 -9.15
CA SER A 196 -3.99 -4.80 -9.82
C SER A 196 -3.90 -4.30 -11.26
N ASP A 197 -4.83 -4.73 -12.12
CA ASP A 197 -4.87 -4.37 -13.54
C ASP A 197 -4.84 -2.86 -13.78
N ASP A 198 -5.48 -2.07 -12.91
CA ASP A 198 -5.50 -0.61 -13.00
C ASP A 198 -4.15 0.05 -12.71
N LEU A 199 -3.27 -0.60 -11.95
CA LEU A 199 -2.02 -0.03 -11.46
C LEU A 199 -0.76 -0.65 -12.06
N ILE A 200 -0.81 -1.92 -12.51
CA ILE A 200 0.33 -2.58 -13.18
C ILE A 200 0.58 -2.08 -14.58
N ASP A 201 -0.45 -1.48 -15.18
CA ASP A 201 -0.38 -0.79 -16.44
C ASP A 201 -1.34 0.40 -16.44
N PRO A 202 -0.90 1.56 -15.92
CA PRO A 202 -1.78 2.73 -15.79
C PRO A 202 -2.19 3.31 -17.15
N SER A 203 -1.65 2.78 -18.27
CA SER A 203 -2.12 3.13 -19.62
C SER A 203 -3.47 2.50 -19.99
N GLY A 204 -3.93 1.51 -19.21
CA GLY A 204 -5.29 0.99 -19.27
C GLY A 204 -5.54 -0.02 -20.39
N VAL A 205 -4.61 -0.95 -20.64
CA VAL A 205 -4.79 -2.02 -21.65
C VAL A 205 -4.71 -3.43 -21.07
N LEU A 206 -5.71 -4.21 -21.47
CA LEU A 206 -6.04 -5.59 -21.17
C LEU A 206 -6.15 -6.32 -22.52
N HIS A 207 -5.54 -7.50 -22.70
CA HIS A 207 -5.75 -8.39 -23.86
C HIS A 207 -5.38 -7.83 -25.26
N ASP A 208 -4.10 -7.56 -25.51
CA ASP A 208 -3.50 -7.49 -26.86
C ASP A 208 -3.96 -6.35 -27.82
N GLU A 209 -4.56 -5.27 -27.34
CA GLU A 209 -4.79 -4.05 -28.16
C GLU A 209 -3.72 -2.96 -27.90
N GLU A 210 -3.42 -2.11 -28.90
CA GLU A 210 -2.36 -1.11 -28.78
C GLU A 210 -2.69 -0.01 -27.76
N HIS A 211 -1.69 0.32 -26.94
CA HIS A 211 -1.72 1.38 -25.95
C HIS A 211 -1.94 2.74 -26.64
N GLU A 212 -2.91 3.54 -26.20
CA GLU A 212 -2.95 4.93 -26.61
C GLU A 212 -1.67 5.63 -26.15
N ALA A 213 -0.87 6.10 -27.11
CA ALA A 213 0.38 6.81 -26.84
C ALA A 213 0.16 7.97 -25.85
N GLY A 214 0.96 7.99 -24.79
CA GLY A 214 0.84 8.99 -23.73
C GLY A 214 1.74 8.69 -22.54
N GLU A 215 1.82 9.65 -21.62
CA GLU A 215 2.52 9.48 -20.34
C GLU A 215 1.50 9.16 -19.26
N TYR A 216 1.71 8.06 -18.53
CA TYR A 216 0.82 7.57 -17.49
C TYR A 216 1.54 7.45 -16.14
N ALA A 217 0.79 7.63 -15.05
CA ALA A 217 1.30 7.49 -13.69
C ALA A 217 0.20 7.05 -12.73
N VAL A 218 0.55 6.30 -11.70
CA VAL A 218 -0.28 6.10 -10.52
C VAL A 218 0.04 7.19 -9.50
N SER A 219 -0.95 7.97 -9.07
CA SER A 219 -0.75 8.95 -7.98
C SER A 219 -1.37 8.42 -6.71
N VAL A 220 -0.60 8.39 -5.63
CA VAL A 220 -1.10 8.05 -4.29
C VAL A 220 -1.29 9.31 -3.48
N ARG A 221 -2.48 9.47 -2.90
CA ARG A 221 -2.90 10.68 -2.17
C ARG A 221 -3.51 10.31 -0.84
N CYS A 222 -3.43 11.23 0.11
CA CYS A 222 -4.10 11.09 1.39
C CYS A 222 -4.72 12.38 1.90
N ALA A 223 -5.69 12.21 2.79
CA ALA A 223 -6.36 13.23 3.57
C ALA A 223 -6.41 12.80 5.04
N PHE A 224 -6.41 13.78 5.94
CA PHE A 224 -6.30 13.54 7.37
C PHE A 224 -7.49 14.10 8.12
N THR A 225 -7.91 13.40 9.18
CA THR A 225 -8.79 13.91 10.21
C THR A 225 -8.01 14.00 11.51
N TRP A 226 -8.22 15.09 12.25
CA TRP A 226 -7.42 15.46 13.41
C TRP A 226 -8.28 15.51 14.68
N ASP A 227 -7.72 15.09 15.83
CA ASP A 227 -8.31 15.38 17.14
C ASP A 227 -8.01 16.82 17.60
N SER A 228 -8.49 17.17 18.80
CA SER A 228 -8.22 18.47 19.43
C SER A 228 -6.74 18.73 19.74
N ASN A 229 -5.93 17.67 19.81
CA ASN A 229 -4.49 17.72 20.05
C ASN A 229 -3.69 17.69 18.73
N GLN A 230 -4.36 17.77 17.58
CA GLN A 230 -3.77 17.66 16.24
C GLN A 230 -3.09 16.31 15.95
N ASN A 231 -3.53 15.23 16.59
CA ASN A 231 -3.18 13.86 16.22
C ASN A 231 -4.09 13.34 15.12
N ALA A 232 -3.54 12.60 14.16
CA ALA A 232 -4.31 11.97 13.10
C ALA A 232 -5.19 10.85 13.68
N THR A 233 -6.51 11.06 13.71
CA THR A 233 -7.50 10.05 14.14
C THR A 233 -8.02 9.22 12.98
N SER A 234 -7.87 9.73 11.76
CA SER A 234 -8.18 8.99 10.55
C SER A 234 -7.32 9.45 9.40
N VAL A 235 -6.93 8.50 8.56
CA VAL A 235 -6.23 8.74 7.30
C VAL A 235 -7.05 8.10 6.19
N ARG A 236 -7.58 8.92 5.29
CA ARG A 236 -8.14 8.46 4.02
C ARG A 236 -7.04 8.46 2.98
N ILE A 237 -6.83 7.35 2.30
CA ILE A 237 -5.81 7.19 1.27
C ILE A 237 -6.45 6.61 0.00
N TRP A 238 -5.95 7.02 -1.16
CA TRP A 238 -6.42 6.52 -2.44
C TRP A 238 -5.31 6.52 -3.49
N ALA A 239 -5.45 5.62 -4.46
CA ALA A 239 -4.66 5.61 -5.68
C ALA A 239 -5.54 6.05 -6.86
N THR A 240 -4.92 6.71 -7.84
CA THR A 240 -5.55 7.08 -9.10
C THR A 240 -4.66 6.71 -10.25
N ARG A 241 -5.24 6.23 -11.34
CA ARG A 241 -4.55 6.11 -12.62
C ARG A 241 -4.65 7.45 -13.35
N ASN A 242 -3.52 7.97 -13.82
CA ASN A 242 -3.45 9.29 -14.39
C ASN A 242 -2.87 9.24 -15.80
N LYS A 243 -3.51 9.96 -16.72
CA LYS A 243 -3.02 10.20 -18.08
C LYS A 243 -2.65 11.66 -18.22
N LYS A 244 -1.42 11.93 -18.65
CA LYS A 244 -0.99 13.30 -18.99
C LYS A 244 -1.72 13.75 -20.25
N LYS A 245 -2.37 14.91 -20.17
CA LYS A 245 -3.04 15.51 -21.33
C LYS A 245 -1.98 16.07 -22.27
N ASN A 246 -2.03 15.68 -23.54
CA ASN A 246 -1.07 16.15 -24.54
C ASN A 246 -1.24 17.67 -24.77
N ASN A 247 -0.12 18.37 -24.92
CA ASN A 247 -0.05 19.77 -25.39
C ASN A 247 -0.77 20.83 -24.54
N THR A 248 -0.94 20.60 -23.23
CA THR A 248 -1.45 21.63 -22.30
C THR A 248 -0.32 22.28 -21.49
N ASN A 249 -0.35 23.61 -21.38
CA ASN A 249 0.48 24.38 -20.46
C ASN A 249 -0.45 25.28 -19.59
N PRO A 250 -0.53 25.07 -18.26
CA PRO A 250 0.24 24.10 -17.47
C PRO A 250 -0.10 22.65 -17.80
N VAL A 251 0.80 21.73 -17.45
CA VAL A 251 0.59 20.28 -17.62
C VAL A 251 -0.65 19.85 -16.85
N GLU A 252 -1.65 19.34 -17.57
CA GLU A 252 -2.87 18.78 -17.00
C GLU A 252 -2.78 17.26 -16.94
N TRP A 253 -3.24 16.68 -15.83
CA TRP A 253 -3.35 15.23 -15.66
C TRP A 253 -4.82 14.86 -15.51
N LEU A 254 -5.31 14.03 -16.42
CA LEU A 254 -6.61 13.38 -16.33
C LEU A 254 -6.48 12.26 -15.29
N ARG A 255 -7.33 12.27 -14.27
CA ARG A 255 -7.28 11.31 -13.16
C ARG A 255 -8.53 10.47 -13.15
N TYR A 256 -8.35 9.17 -13.03
CA TYR A 256 -9.44 8.21 -12.96
C TYR A 256 -9.30 7.41 -11.67
N GLU A 257 -10.45 7.00 -11.13
CA GLU A 257 -10.52 6.08 -10.00
C GLU A 257 -9.85 4.75 -10.39
N ALA A 258 -9.19 4.13 -9.42
CA ALA A 258 -8.68 2.77 -9.54
C ALA A 258 -9.58 1.85 -8.69
N ASP A 259 -9.94 0.70 -9.24
CA ASP A 259 -10.93 -0.20 -8.66
C ASP A 259 -10.56 -0.66 -7.25
N GLY A 260 -11.49 -0.57 -6.31
CA GLY A 260 -11.23 -0.88 -4.90
C GLY A 260 -10.20 0.02 -4.19
N MET A 261 -9.68 1.08 -4.82
CA MET A 261 -8.56 1.89 -4.30
C MET A 261 -8.86 3.39 -4.20
N PHE A 262 -10.11 3.81 -4.41
CA PHE A 262 -10.51 5.22 -4.40
C PHE A 262 -10.97 5.74 -3.03
N ASP A 263 -11.17 4.87 -2.04
CA ASP A 263 -11.71 5.24 -0.72
C ASP A 263 -11.29 4.28 0.41
N ILE A 264 -9.99 4.24 0.72
CA ILE A 264 -9.50 3.45 1.85
C ILE A 264 -9.38 4.36 3.08
N ILE A 265 -10.13 4.04 4.14
CA ILE A 265 -10.11 4.80 5.39
C ILE A 265 -9.51 3.93 6.50
N VAL A 266 -8.47 4.44 7.15
CA VAL A 266 -7.86 3.84 8.35
C VAL A 266 -8.17 4.74 9.56
N GLN A 267 -8.57 4.12 10.67
CA GLN A 267 -8.94 4.76 11.94
C GLN A 267 -8.36 3.97 13.12
#